data_AF-A0A924LJT9-F1
#
_entry.id   AF-A0A924LJT9-F1
#
_cell.length_a   1.000
_cell.length_b   1.000
_cell.length_c   1.000
_cell.angle_alpha   90.00
_cell.angle_beta   90.00
_cell.angle_gamma   90.00
#
_symmetry.space_group_name_H-M   'P 1'
#
loop_
_entity.id
_entity.type
_entity.pdbx_description
1 polymer ?
#
loop_
_entity_poly.entity_id
_entity_poly.type
_entity_poly.pdbx_seq_one_letter_code
_entity_poly.pdbx_strand_id
1 'polypeptide(L)' 'MDVAWTIPALADLDQIQDFIARDNPVEAFRLTSDILRRADAVLSANPAIGRQGRVAGTREPVLGEDVSPRVAH' A
#
# COMPACT_ATOMS: atom_id res chain seq x y z
N MET A 1 11.34 3.65 12.38
CA MET A 1 10.13 3.22 13.11
C MET A 1 9.78 1.84 12.59
N ASP A 2 9.36 0.92 13.46
CA ASP A 2 8.94 -0.41 13.03
C ASP A 2 7.50 -0.37 12.52
N VAL A 3 7.26 -0.96 11.35
CA VAL A 3 5.92 -1.02 10.73
C VAL A 3 5.23 -2.29 11.19
N ALA A 4 4.10 -2.13 11.89
CA ALA A 4 3.28 -3.23 12.35
C ALA A 4 1.97 -3.31 11.56
N TRP A 5 1.62 -4.50 11.08
CA TRP A 5 0.37 -4.77 10.39
C TRP A 5 -0.69 -5.26 11.37
N THR A 6 -1.89 -4.72 11.28
CA THR A 6 -3.03 -5.22 12.05
C THR A 6 -3.63 -6.44 11.36
N ILE A 7 -4.30 -7.31 12.12
CA ILE A 7 -4.99 -8.48 11.55
C ILE A 7 -6.02 -8.08 10.47
N PRO A 8 -6.84 -7.03 10.65
CA PRO A 8 -7.72 -6.55 9.58
C PRO A 8 -6.96 -6.15 8.31
N ALA A 9 -5.83 -5.44 8.43
CA ALA A 9 -5.07 -5.01 7.26
C ALA A 9 -4.45 -6.20 6.48
N LEU A 10 -4.06 -7.27 7.18
CA LEU A 10 -3.61 -8.50 6.53
C LEU A 10 -4.77 -9.20 5.80
N ALA A 11 -5.96 -9.26 6.42
CA ALA A 11 -7.15 -9.83 5.79
C ALA A 11 -7.59 -9.03 4.55
N ASP A 12 -7.42 -7.70 4.56
CA ASP A 12 -7.67 -6.87 3.38
C ASP A 12 -6.70 -7.21 2.24
N LEU A 13 -5.41 -7.41 2.54
CA LEU A 13 -4.42 -7.84 1.54
C LEU A 13 -4.75 -9.22 0.96
N ASP A 14 -5.16 -10.17 1.79
CA ASP A 14 -5.59 -11.50 1.34
C ASP A 14 -6.79 -11.40 0.39
N GLN A 15 -7.80 -10.58 0.73
CA GLN A 15 -8.97 -10.36 -0.14
C GLN A 15 -8.61 -9.71 -1.48
N ILE A 16 -7.68 -8.75 -1.48
CA ILE A 16 -7.17 -8.13 -2.71
C ILE A 16 -6.46 -9.17 -3.57
N GLN A 17 -5.59 -9.99 -2.96
CA GLN A 17 -4.86 -11.04 -3.65
C GLN A 17 -5.83 -12.05 -4.28
N ASP A 18 -6.79 -12.55 -3.50
CA ASP A 18 -7.79 -13.53 -3.94
C ASP A 18 -8.66 -12.98 -5.07
N PHE A 19 -8.98 -11.69 -5.04
CA PHE A 19 -9.75 -11.06 -6.10
C PHE A 19 -8.98 -11.04 -7.42
N ILE A 20 -7.74 -10.54 -7.42
CA ILE A 20 -6.92 -10.41 -8.63
C ILE A 20 -6.49 -11.79 -9.15
N ALA A 21 -6.23 -12.74 -8.25
CA ALA A 21 -5.76 -14.07 -8.61
C ALA A 21 -6.77 -14.89 -9.43
N ARG A 22 -8.05 -14.51 -9.41
CA ARG A 22 -9.09 -15.08 -10.30
C ARG A 22 -8.76 -14.90 -11.78
N ASP A 23 -8.13 -13.77 -12.10
CA ASP A 23 -7.77 -13.42 -13.48
C ASP A 23 -6.27 -13.61 -13.75
N ASN A 24 -5.42 -13.20 -12.81
CA ASN A 24 -3.96 -13.28 -12.95
C ASN A 24 -3.27 -13.48 -11.58
N PRO A 25 -2.94 -14.73 -11.21
CA PRO A 25 -2.30 -15.02 -9.93
C PRO A 25 -0.88 -14.45 -9.80
N VAL A 26 -0.17 -14.26 -10.91
CA VAL A 26 1.19 -13.67 -10.90
C VAL A 26 1.12 -12.19 -10.55
N GLU A 27 0.19 -11.45 -11.15
CA GLU A 27 0.01 -10.02 -10.85
C GLU A 27 -0.58 -9.80 -9.46
N ALA A 28 -1.43 -10.72 -8.97
CA ALA A 28 -1.92 -10.69 -7.59
C ALA A 28 -0.76 -10.75 -6.59
N PHE A 29 0.15 -11.71 -6.76
CA PHE A 29 1.33 -11.85 -5.90
C PHE A 29 2.27 -10.64 -6.01
N ARG A 30 2.52 -10.13 -7.23
CA ARG A 30 3.36 -8.95 -7.45
C ARG A 30 2.83 -7.73 -6.72
N LEU A 31 1.53 -7.44 -6.88
CA LEU A 31 0.91 -6.28 -6.26
C LEU A 31 0.98 -6.34 -4.73
N THR A 32 0.58 -7.45 -4.11
CA THR A 32 0.56 -7.55 -2.64
C THR A 32 1.97 -7.52 -2.05
N SER A 33 2.94 -8.17 -2.70
CA SER A 33 4.36 -8.10 -2.32
C SER A 33 4.91 -6.66 -2.40
N ASP A 34 4.54 -5.93 -3.45
CA ASP A 34 4.97 -4.54 -3.62
C ASP A 34 4.34 -3.60 -2.58
N ILE A 35 3.07 -3.80 -2.23
CA ILE A 35 2.42 -3.04 -1.15
C ILE A 35 3.16 -3.26 0.17
N LEU A 36 3.42 -4.52 0.55
CA LEU A 36 4.14 -4.85 1.78
C LEU A 36 5.52 -4.19 1.83
N ARG A 37 6.32 -4.38 0.77
CA ARG A 37 7.68 -3.84 0.68
C ARG A 37 7.71 -2.31 0.69
N ARG A 38 6.81 -1.66 -0.05
CA ARG A 38 6.77 -0.19 -0.11
C ARG A 38 6.25 0.41 1.18
N ALA A 39 5.22 -0.18 1.80
CA ALA A 39 4.72 0.28 3.09
C ALA A 39 5.85 0.25 4.15
N ASP A 40 6.59 -0.86 4.23
CA ASP A 40 7.70 -0.99 5.16
C ASP A 40 8.78 0.07 4.92
N ALA A 41 9.27 0.19 3.68
CA ALA A 41 10.33 1.14 3.34
C ALA A 41 9.91 2.61 3.51
N VAL A 42 8.68 2.96 3.14
CA VAL A 42 8.21 4.35 3.15
C VAL A 42 7.81 4.79 4.55
N LEU A 43 7.04 3.98 5.28
CA LEU A 43 6.50 4.36 6.59
C LEU A 43 7.56 4.30 7.69
N SER A 44 8.51 3.37 7.60
CA SER A 44 9.62 3.31 8.57
C SER A 44 10.48 4.57 8.58
N ALA A 45 10.65 5.19 7.41
CA ALA A 45 11.40 6.43 7.20
C ALA A 45 10.54 7.71 7.34
N ASN A 46 9.27 7.67 6.92
CA ASN A 46 8.39 8.83 6.83
C ASN A 46 7.00 8.54 7.44
N PRO A 47 6.89 8.35 8.76
CA PRO A 47 5.63 7.93 9.39
C PRO A 47 4.48 8.96 9.27
N ALA A 48 4.81 10.22 8.97
CA ALA A 48 3.83 11.28 8.75
C ALA A 48 3.43 11.48 7.28
N ILE A 49 3.91 10.63 6.36
CA ILE A 49 3.56 10.71 4.93
C ILE A 49 2.07 10.45 4.69
N GLY A 50 1.54 11.02 3.62
CA GLY A 50 0.13 10.90 3.24
C GLY A 50 -0.75 11.97 3.87
N ARG A 51 -1.95 12.11 3.31
CA ARG A 51 -2.95 13.07 3.80
C ARG A 51 -3.57 12.55 5.09
N GLN A 52 -4.09 13.45 5.91
CA GLN A 52 -4.88 13.05 7.07
C GLN A 52 -6.08 12.23 6.61
N GLY A 53 -6.28 11.08 7.23
CA GLY A 53 -7.35 10.16 6.88
C GLY A 53 -8.70 10.61 7.40
N ARG A 54 -9.76 9.94 6.92
CA ARG A 54 -11.14 10.20 7.39
C ARG A 54 -11.35 9.88 8.88
N VAL A 55 -10.52 9.00 9.44
CA VAL A 55 -10.52 8.67 10.86
C VAL A 55 -9.48 9.53 11.57
N ALA A 56 -9.87 10.18 12.66
CA ALA A 56 -8.96 11.00 13.44
C ALA A 56 -7.72 10.18 13.87
N GLY A 57 -6.53 10.72 13.62
CA GLY A 57 -5.26 10.05 13.94
C GLY A 57 -4.74 9.09 12.86
N THR A 58 -5.45 8.89 11.75
CA THR A 58 -4.95 8.07 10.63
C THR A 58 -4.40 8.92 9.48
N ARG A 59 -3.62 8.28 8.60
CA ARG A 59 -3.12 8.86 7.36
C ARG A 59 -3.38 7.93 6.18
N GLU A 60 -3.52 8.51 4.99
CA GLU A 60 -3.78 7.81 3.74
C GLU A 60 -2.56 7.99 2.81
N PRO A 61 -1.53 7.13 2.94
CA PRO A 61 -0.38 7.13 2.05
C PRO A 61 -0.71 6.52 0.69
N VAL A 62 -0.16 7.07 -0.38
CA VAL A 62 -0.24 6.49 -1.74
C VAL A 62 1.02 5.68 -1.99
N LEU A 63 0.88 4.36 -2.10
CA LEU A 63 1.99 3.41 -2.32
C LEU A 63 2.07 2.88 -3.76
N GLY A 64 1.12 3.29 -4.61
CA GLY A 64 1.13 3.03 -6.05
C GLY A 64 2.18 3.87 -6.77
N GLU A 65 2.32 3.65 -8.08
CA GLU A 65 3.16 4.54 -8.89
C GLU A 65 2.53 5.93 -8.98
N ASP A 66 3.39 6.95 -9.05
CA ASP A 66 2.95 8.31 -9.36
C ASP A 66 2.42 8.34 -10.80
N VAL A 67 1.10 8.32 -10.94
CA VAL A 67 0.39 8.47 -12.23
C VAL A 67 0.23 9.95 -12.63
N SER A 68 0.84 10.88 -11.89
CA SER A 68 0.91 12.26 -12.35
C SER A 68 1.68 12.29 -13.67
N PRO A 69 1.15 12.92 -14.73
CA PRO A 69 1.93 13.09 -15.96
C PRO A 69 3.20 13.82 -15.56
N ARG A 70 4.36 13.18 -15.74
CA ARG A 70 5.65 13.85 -15.63
C ARG A 70 5.64 14.91 -16.71
N VAL A 71 5.29 16.14 -16.35
CA VAL A 71 5.43 17.29 -17.23
C VAL A 71 6.95 17.40 -17.45
N ALA A 72 7.41 16.95 -18.61
CA ALA A 72 8.78 17.14 -19.03
C ALA A 72 8.98 18.66 -19.18
N HIS A 73 9.76 19.23 -18.27
CA HIS A 73 10.37 20.54 -18.45
C HIS A 73 11.71 20.36 -19.14
#